data_AF-A0A376K1I3-F1
#
_entry.id   AF-A0A376K1I3-F1
#
_cell.length_a   1.000
_cell.length_b   1.000
_cell.length_c   1.000
_cell.angle_alpha   90.00
_cell.angle_beta   90.00
_cell.angle_gamma   90.00
#
_symmetry.space_group_name_H-M   'P 1'
#
loop_
_entity.id
_entity.type
_entity.pdbx_description
1 polymer ?
#
loop_
_entity_poly.entity_id
_entity_poly.type
_entity_poly.pdbx_seq_one_letter_code
_entity_poly.pdbx_strand_id
1 'polypeptide(L)'
;MSTITKEWLQRKITEFKSWREDIPFGLDEDDHNMLIALEIALASLEAEPVAWMHANNPIGIPAITRSKDVADSWRSKGWNVLPLYSLTRPINLCH
;
A
#
# COMPACT_ATOMS: atom_id res chain seq x y z
N MET A 1 7.98 -18.38 -6.23
CA MET A 1 6.85 -17.47 -5.91
C MET A 1 6.72 -16.49 -7.05
N SER A 2 5.51 -16.31 -7.58
CA SER A 2 5.24 -15.27 -8.57
C SER A 2 4.97 -13.96 -7.83
N THR A 3 5.68 -12.89 -8.21
CA THR A 3 5.49 -11.56 -7.64
C THR A 3 4.40 -10.83 -8.44
N ILE A 4 3.39 -10.31 -7.75
CA ILE A 4 2.40 -9.44 -8.38
C ILE A 4 3.07 -8.07 -8.63
N THR A 5 3.12 -7.64 -9.89
CA THR A 5 3.73 -6.35 -10.25
C THR A 5 2.70 -5.24 -10.28
N LYS A 6 3.16 -3.98 -10.14
CA LYS A 6 2.33 -2.79 -10.24
C LYS A 6 1.63 -2.70 -11.60
N GLU A 7 2.35 -2.98 -12.68
CA GLU A 7 1.84 -2.91 -14.05
C GLU A 7 0.74 -3.98 -14.26
N TRP A 8 0.93 -5.17 -13.68
CA TRP A 8 -0.07 -6.21 -13.72
C TRP A 8 -1.37 -5.78 -13.03
N LEU A 9 -1.28 -5.17 -11.83
CA LEU A 9 -2.45 -4.64 -11.11
C LEU A 9 -3.15 -3.52 -11.89
N GLN A 10 -2.40 -2.56 -12.41
CA GLN A 10 -2.95 -1.45 -13.19
C GLN A 10 -3.71 -1.95 -14.43
N ARG A 11 -3.13 -2.92 -15.17
CA ARG A 11 -3.79 -3.55 -16.30
C ARG A 11 -5.08 -4.25 -15.88
N LYS A 12 -5.05 -5.06 -14.81
CA LYS A 12 -6.23 -5.77 -14.31
C LYS A 12 -7.34 -4.84 -13.83
N ILE A 13 -7.00 -3.78 -13.10
CA ILE A 13 -7.98 -2.75 -12.68
C ILE A 13 -8.62 -2.08 -13.90
N THR A 14 -7.82 -1.79 -14.94
CA THR A 14 -8.33 -1.18 -16.17
C THR A 14 -9.29 -2.12 -16.91
N GLU A 15 -8.97 -3.41 -17.00
CA GLU A 15 -9.84 -4.44 -17.59
C GLU A 15 -11.19 -4.51 -16.86
N PHE A 16 -11.18 -4.63 -15.52
CA PHE A 16 -12.40 -4.68 -14.70
C PHE A 16 -13.24 -3.41 -14.82
N LYS A 17 -12.59 -2.23 -14.86
CA LYS A 17 -13.29 -0.96 -15.05
C LYS A 17 -13.94 -0.88 -16.43
N SER A 18 -13.30 -1.39 -17.48
CA SER A 18 -13.92 -1.46 -18.82
C SER A 18 -15.19 -2.32 -18.79
N TRP A 19 -15.11 -3.52 -18.21
CA TRP A 19 -16.27 -4.42 -18.12
C TRP A 19 -17.44 -3.80 -17.37
N ARG A 20 -17.17 -3.06 -16.30
CA ARG A 20 -18.21 -2.32 -15.57
C ARG A 20 -18.98 -1.33 -16.46
N GLU A 21 -18.29 -0.65 -17.37
CA GLU A 21 -18.92 0.32 -18.28
C GLU A 21 -19.66 -0.37 -19.44
N ASP A 22 -19.16 -1.53 -19.89
CA ASP A 22 -19.72 -2.27 -21.03
C ASP A 22 -20.97 -3.12 -20.66
N ILE A 23 -21.10 -3.54 -19.39
CA ILE A 23 -22.22 -4.37 -18.93
C ILE A 23 -23.38 -3.48 -18.48
N PRO A 24 -24.60 -3.61 -19.07
CA PRO A 24 -25.74 -2.74 -18.77
C PRO A 24 -26.27 -2.84 -17.33
N PHE A 25 -25.92 -3.90 -16.60
CA PHE A 25 -26.25 -4.10 -15.19
C PHE A 25 -25.03 -3.92 -14.25
N GLY A 26 -23.86 -3.56 -14.80
CA GLY A 26 -22.61 -3.45 -14.06
C GLY A 26 -21.98 -4.80 -13.69
N LEU A 27 -20.98 -4.74 -12.80
CA LEU A 27 -20.30 -5.90 -12.22
C LEU A 27 -21.19 -6.56 -11.16
N ASP A 28 -21.06 -7.87 -10.99
CA ASP A 28 -21.63 -8.55 -9.82
C ASP A 28 -20.85 -8.22 -8.53
N GLU A 29 -21.33 -8.71 -7.39
CA GLU A 29 -20.73 -8.44 -6.08
C GLU A 29 -19.29 -8.97 -5.97
N ASP A 30 -19.02 -10.14 -6.54
CA ASP A 30 -17.69 -10.77 -6.49
C ASP A 30 -16.69 -9.99 -7.34
N ASP A 31 -17.08 -9.58 -8.54
CA ASP A 31 -16.28 -8.74 -9.42
C ASP A 31 -16.04 -7.35 -8.82
N HIS A 32 -17.05 -6.79 -8.14
CA HIS A 32 -16.91 -5.52 -7.42
C HIS A 32 -15.91 -5.65 -6.26
N ASN A 33 -16.04 -6.70 -5.44
CA ASN A 33 -15.12 -6.99 -4.34
C ASN A 33 -13.70 -7.25 -4.84
N MET A 34 -13.56 -7.96 -5.97
CA MET A 34 -12.28 -8.19 -6.61
C MET A 34 -11.64 -6.89 -7.09
N LEU A 35 -12.40 -5.99 -7.72
CA LEU A 35 -11.91 -4.67 -8.13
C LEU A 35 -11.42 -3.86 -6.93
N ILE A 36 -12.18 -3.83 -5.83
CA ILE A 36 -11.77 -3.16 -4.58
C ILE A 36 -10.46 -3.77 -4.04
N ALA A 37 -10.35 -5.10 -4.00
CA ALA A 37 -9.14 -5.77 -3.52
C ALA A 37 -7.91 -5.42 -4.39
N LEU A 38 -8.07 -5.38 -5.72
CA LEU A 38 -7.00 -4.97 -6.64
C LEU A 38 -6.59 -3.51 -6.42
N GLU A 39 -7.54 -2.60 -6.21
CA GLU A 39 -7.25 -1.19 -5.91
C GLU A 39 -6.55 -1.02 -4.55
N ILE A 40 -6.91 -1.81 -3.54
CA ILE A 40 -6.22 -1.83 -2.24
C ILE A 40 -4.79 -2.34 -2.41
N ALA A 41 -4.58 -3.41 -3.19
CA ALA A 41 -3.26 -3.94 -3.47
C ALA A 41 -2.39 -2.91 -4.20
N LEU A 42 -2.94 -2.22 -5.20
CA LEU A 42 -2.23 -1.16 -5.92
C LEU A 42 -1.87 0.00 -4.99
N ALA A 43 -2.83 0.49 -4.19
CA ALA A 43 -2.59 1.54 -3.22
C ALA A 43 -1.54 1.14 -2.17
N SER A 44 -1.50 -0.13 -1.78
CA SER A 44 -0.50 -0.66 -0.84
C SER A 44 0.91 -0.72 -1.45
N LEU A 45 1.02 -1.00 -2.75
CA LEU A 45 2.31 -0.95 -3.47
C LEU A 45 2.80 0.48 -3.71
N GLU A 46 1.88 1.44 -3.89
CA GLU A 46 2.20 2.85 -4.13
C GLU A 46 2.30 3.67 -2.85
N ALA A 47 2.02 3.08 -1.69
CA ALA A 47 2.02 3.77 -0.42
C ALA A 47 3.42 4.32 -0.10
N GLU A 48 3.48 5.60 0.28
CA GLU A 48 4.69 6.21 0.81
C GLU A 48 4.73 6.06 2.34
N PRO A 49 5.92 5.84 2.93
CA PRO A 49 6.05 5.79 4.38
C PRO A 49 5.68 7.13 5.03
N VAL A 50 4.90 7.09 6.10
CA VAL A 50 4.53 8.27 6.91
C VAL A 50 5.50 8.52 8.05
N ALA A 51 6.31 7.53 8.40
CA ALA A 51 7.35 7.59 9.42
C ALA A 51 8.38 6.47 9.22
N TRP A 52 9.46 6.52 9.99
CA TRP A 52 10.51 5.51 10.01
C TRP A 52 10.92 5.20 11.44
N MET A 53 11.18 3.92 11.73
CA MET A 53 11.63 3.47 13.04
C MET A 53 12.94 2.70 12.96
N HIS A 54 13.74 2.75 14.03
CA HIS A 54 14.78 1.75 14.27
C HIS A 54 14.70 1.26 15.72
N ALA A 55 14.81 -0.06 15.92
CA ALA A 55 14.68 -0.69 17.23
C ALA A 55 16.02 -1.27 17.77
N ASN A 56 17.05 -1.36 16.92
CA ASN A 56 18.35 -1.90 17.31
C ASN A 56 19.18 -0.82 18.01
N ASN A 57 18.86 -0.52 19.27
CA ASN A 57 19.65 0.39 20.11
C ASN A 57 19.84 -0.18 21.53
N PRO A 58 20.85 0.30 22.29
CA PRO A 58 21.19 -0.22 23.61
C PRO A 58 20.11 -0.03 24.69
N ILE A 59 19.10 0.80 24.43
CA ILE A 59 18.07 1.21 25.39
C ILE A 59 16.80 0.34 25.24
N GLY A 60 16.64 -0.36 24.11
CA GLY A 60 15.48 -1.21 23.84
C GLY A 60 14.19 -0.43 23.56
N ILE A 61 14.26 0.90 23.42
CA ILE A 61 13.12 1.77 23.08
C ILE A 61 13.27 2.18 21.61
N PRO A 62 12.33 1.87 20.71
CA PRO A 62 12.44 2.26 19.31
C PRO A 62 12.43 3.79 19.16
N ALA A 63 13.34 4.32 18.34
CA ALA A 63 13.27 5.72 17.92
C ALA A 63 12.46 5.81 16.63
N ILE A 64 11.54 6.79 16.57
CA ILE A 64 10.65 7.02 15.45
C ILE A 64 10.83 8.45 14.96
N THR A 65 10.91 8.64 13.64
CA THR A 65 10.99 9.95 13.01
C THR A 65 9.99 10.07 11.87
N ARG A 66 9.45 11.28 11.66
CA ARG A 66 8.69 11.66 10.46
C ARG A 66 9.55 12.39 9.42
N SER A 67 10.81 12.67 9.73
CA SER A 67 11.74 13.29 8.79
C SER A 67 12.44 12.21 7.97
N LYS A 68 12.28 12.29 6.65
CA LYS A 68 12.98 11.44 5.69
C LYS A 68 14.49 11.61 5.78
N ASP A 69 14.97 12.84 5.92
CA ASP A 69 16.40 13.13 6.05
C ASP A 69 17.02 12.47 7.29
N VAL A 70 16.30 12.47 8.42
CA VAL A 70 16.73 11.76 9.63
C VAL A 70 16.76 10.24 9.39
N ALA A 71 15.74 9.69 8.74
CA ALA A 71 15.68 8.27 8.40
C ALA A 71 16.82 7.86 7.45
N ASP A 72 17.13 8.69 6.46
CA ASP A 72 18.22 8.45 5.51
C ASP A 72 19.60 8.59 6.18
N SER A 73 19.73 9.50 7.14
CA SER A 73 20.92 9.58 8.02
C SER A 73 21.09 8.32 8.87
N TRP A 74 20.00 7.71 9.36
CA TRP A 74 20.08 6.42 10.06
C TRP A 74 20.49 5.29 9.11
N ARG A 75 19.92 5.24 7.90
CA ARG A 75 20.29 4.26 6.87
C ARG A 75 21.76 4.35 6.47
N SER A 76 22.30 5.55 6.31
CA SER A 76 23.71 5.75 5.94
C SER A 76 24.68 5.27 7.03
N LYS A 77 24.22 5.19 8.29
CA LYS A 77 24.95 4.59 9.41
C LYS A 77 24.81 3.05 9.47
N GLY A 78 24.10 2.44 8.52
CA GLY A 78 23.85 1.00 8.48
C GLY A 78 22.79 0.53 9.48
N TRP A 79 21.97 1.43 10.03
CA TRP A 79 20.90 1.04 10.96
C TRP A 79 19.76 0.38 10.21
N ASN A 80 19.12 -0.61 10.85
CA ASN A 80 17.91 -1.22 10.32
C ASN A 80 16.73 -0.28 10.50
N VAL A 81 16.40 0.47 9.44
CA VAL A 81 15.33 1.48 9.42
C VAL A 81 14.10 0.89 8.74
N LEU A 82 13.05 0.65 9.52
CA LEU A 82 11.78 0.13 9.03
C LEU A 82 10.84 1.30 8.68
N PRO A 83 10.30 1.36 7.45
CA PRO A 83 9.25 2.31 7.11
C PRO A 83 7.93 1.94 7.81
N LEU A 84 7.20 2.96 8.24
CA LEU A 84 5.85 2.84 8.79
C LEU A 84 4.87 3.48 7.80
N TYR A 85 3.80 2.76 7.47
CA TYR A 85 2.78 3.21 6.53
C TYR A 85 1.48 3.50 7.29
N SER A 86 0.72 4.49 6.85
CA SER A 86 -0.62 4.71 7.38
C SER A 86 -1.60 3.78 6.68
N LEU A 87 -2.47 3.14 7.45
CA LEU A 87 -3.65 2.48 6.92
C LEU A 87 -4.73 3.55 6.76
N THR A 88 -4.64 4.37 5.71
CA THR A 88 -5.67 5.39 5.41
C THR A 88 -6.41 5.03 4.13
N ARG A 89 -7.42 4.18 4.27
CA ARG A 89 -8.72 4.37 3.63
C ARG A 89 -9.80 4.05 4.67
N PRO A 90 -10.77 4.94 4.96
CA PRO A 90 -12.09 4.46 5.31
C PRO A 90 -12.56 3.66 4.09
N ILE A 91 -12.63 2.33 4.22
CA ILE A 91 -13.44 1.55 3.29
C ILE A 91 -14.85 2.03 3.60
N ASN A 92 -15.37 2.95 2.79
CA ASN A 92 -16.80 3.25 2.80
C ASN A 92 -17.50 1.99 2.27
N LEU A 93 -17.65 1.00 3.16
CA LEU A 93 -18.66 -0.04 3.07
C LEU A 93 -20.00 0.65 3.34
N CYS A 94 -20.44 1.49 2.42
CA CYS A 94 -21.83 1.92 2.41
C CYS A 94 -22.64 0.71 1.94
N HIS A 95 -23.29 0.08 2.91
CA HIS A 95 -24.41 -0.83 2.73
C HIS A 95 -25.58 -0.15 2.00
#